data_AF-A0A6B2EEY8-F1
#
_entry.id   AF-A0A6B2EEY8-F1
#
_cell.length_a   1.000
_cell.length_b   1.000
_cell.length_c   1.000
_cell.angle_alpha   90.00
_cell.angle_beta   90.00
_cell.angle_gamma   90.00
#
_symmetry.space_group_name_H-M   'P 1'
#
loop_
_entity.id
_entity.type
_entity.pdbx_description
1 polymer ?
#
loop_
_entity_poly.entity_id
_entity_poly.type
_entity_poly.pdbx_seq_one_letter_code
_entity_poly.pdbx_strand_id
1 'polypeptide(L)'
;MGFVKVVKNKQYFKRYQVKFKRRREGRTDYYARKRLTFQTKNRYNTPKYRLIVRLSNKDITCQIAYSRIEGDKIVCAAYSHELPKYGVKVGLTNYAAAYCTGLLVARRILQKLGLDSLYSGCTEVTGDAYDVESLDDGPGAFRCFLDVGLCRTTTGARVFGAMKGAVDGGLNIPHNVKRFPGYSAESKTLNADVHRAHIFGQHVANYMKMLEEEDNEAFKRQFSKYISLGIRADDLEETYKKAHASIRADPAHKKADKKPVTKKRWNKAKLTLEQRKQNVADKKAAYLAKLQAETEA
;
A
#
# COMPACT_ATOMS: atom_id res chain seq x y z
N MET A 1 42.68 13.54 25.24
CA MET A 1 41.59 13.32 26.22
C MET A 1 40.28 13.72 25.53
N GLY A 2 39.28 12.86 25.45
CA GLY A 2 38.03 13.21 24.75
C GLY A 2 37.22 14.23 25.55
N PHE A 3 36.87 15.36 24.95
CA PHE A 3 36.17 16.47 25.61
C PHE A 3 34.65 16.22 25.81
N VAL A 4 34.11 15.09 25.31
CA VAL A 4 32.67 14.77 25.38
C VAL A 4 32.44 13.54 26.24
N LYS A 5 31.57 13.68 27.24
CA LYS A 5 31.13 12.57 28.10
C LYS A 5 30.42 11.48 27.28
N VAL A 6 30.80 10.23 27.49
CA VAL A 6 30.14 9.09 26.83
C VAL A 6 28.74 8.87 27.43
N VAL A 7 27.71 9.25 26.67
CA VAL A 7 26.30 9.13 27.08
C VAL A 7 25.75 7.71 26.89
N LYS A 8 26.13 7.02 25.81
CA LYS A 8 25.70 5.64 25.49
C LYS A 8 26.58 4.61 26.22
N ASN A 9 26.59 4.67 27.54
CA ASN A 9 27.42 3.82 28.40
C ASN A 9 26.68 2.55 28.88
N LYS A 10 27.35 1.69 29.64
CA LYS A 10 26.76 0.46 30.21
C LYS A 10 25.52 0.75 31.07
N GLN A 11 25.53 1.84 31.82
CA GLN A 11 24.41 2.24 32.69
C GLN A 11 23.18 2.66 31.87
N TYR A 12 23.37 3.37 30.75
CA TYR A 12 22.32 3.72 29.80
C TYR A 12 21.59 2.48 29.28
N PHE A 13 22.33 1.50 28.75
CA PHE A 13 21.72 0.30 28.19
C PHE A 13 21.03 -0.59 29.24
N LYS A 14 21.48 -0.57 30.50
CA LYS A 14 20.80 -1.27 31.61
C LYS A 14 19.38 -0.74 31.86
N ARG A 15 19.10 0.53 31.55
CA ARG A 15 17.79 1.18 31.77
C ARG A 15 17.07 1.52 30.47
N TYR A 16 17.62 1.14 29.33
CA TYR A 16 17.08 1.50 28.02
C TYR A 16 15.82 0.69 27.71
N GLN A 17 14.66 1.34 27.73
CA GLN A 17 13.41 0.70 27.35
C GLN A 17 13.16 0.85 25.84
N VAL A 18 13.22 -0.28 25.14
CA VAL A 18 12.93 -0.30 23.70
C VAL A 18 11.43 -0.06 23.43
N LYS A 19 11.12 0.80 22.47
CA LYS A 19 9.75 0.91 21.93
C LYS A 19 9.36 -0.37 21.19
N PHE A 20 8.07 -0.58 20.90
CA PHE A 20 7.61 -1.77 20.16
C PHE A 20 8.30 -1.94 18.81
N LYS A 21 8.48 -3.20 18.37
CA LYS A 21 9.23 -3.54 17.14
C LYS A 21 8.81 -2.71 15.93
N ARG A 22 7.50 -2.65 15.62
CA ARG A 22 6.98 -1.89 14.46
C ARG A 22 7.14 -0.37 14.60
N ARG A 23 7.23 0.15 15.82
CA ARG A 23 7.53 1.57 16.07
C ARG A 23 9.00 1.87 15.82
N ARG A 24 9.90 0.97 16.22
CA ARG A 24 11.35 1.06 15.93
C ARG A 24 11.64 0.95 14.43
N GLU A 25 10.88 0.11 13.72
CA GLU A 25 10.92 0.02 12.25
C GLU A 25 10.25 1.20 11.54
N GLY A 26 9.59 2.13 12.26
CA GLY A 26 8.91 3.28 11.67
C GLY A 26 7.70 2.94 10.80
N ARG A 27 7.04 1.79 11.03
CA ARG A 27 5.95 1.28 10.18
C ARG A 27 4.55 1.47 10.73
N THR A 28 4.42 1.82 12.00
CA THR A 28 3.12 1.88 12.67
C THR A 28 3.12 2.91 13.78
N ASP A 29 2.14 3.81 13.71
CA ASP A 29 1.70 4.57 14.86
C ASP A 29 0.66 3.75 15.65
N TYR A 30 1.02 3.40 16.88
CA TYR A 30 0.15 2.63 17.78
C TYR A 30 -0.99 3.48 18.35
N TYR A 31 -0.87 4.81 18.35
CA TYR A 31 -1.92 5.71 18.82
C TYR A 31 -3.12 5.70 17.88
N ALA A 32 -2.89 5.85 16.57
CA ALA A 32 -3.91 5.68 15.54
C ALA A 32 -4.44 4.23 15.48
N ARG A 33 -3.53 3.23 15.49
CA ARG A 33 -3.92 1.82 15.41
C ARG A 33 -4.84 1.39 16.56
N LYS A 34 -4.59 1.85 17.79
CA LYS A 34 -5.45 1.58 18.95
C LYS A 34 -6.89 1.97 18.65
N ARG A 35 -7.14 3.21 18.22
CA ARG A 35 -8.49 3.73 17.94
C ARG A 35 -9.17 3.03 16.76
N LEU A 36 -8.39 2.70 15.74
CA LEU A 36 -8.90 2.07 14.54
C LEU A 36 -9.35 0.63 14.80
N THR A 37 -8.59 -0.13 15.60
CA THR A 37 -8.83 -1.55 15.86
C THR A 37 -9.73 -1.82 17.05
N PHE A 38 -9.80 -0.90 18.01
CA PHE A 38 -10.60 -1.09 19.22
C PHE A 38 -12.07 -1.24 18.86
N GLN A 39 -12.64 -2.38 19.26
CA GLN A 39 -14.04 -2.72 19.08
C GLN A 39 -14.77 -2.54 20.41
N THR A 40 -16.02 -2.09 20.36
CA THR A 40 -16.87 -1.97 21.56
C THR A 40 -17.15 -3.36 22.12
N LYS A 41 -17.02 -3.52 23.45
CA LYS A 41 -17.06 -4.84 24.09
C LYS A 41 -18.44 -5.50 24.01
N ASN A 42 -19.51 -4.71 23.91
CA ASN A 42 -20.87 -5.18 23.69
C ASN A 42 -21.12 -5.82 22.30
N ARG A 43 -20.17 -5.73 21.36
CA ARG A 43 -20.22 -6.44 20.07
C ARG A 43 -19.47 -7.77 20.09
N TYR A 44 -18.89 -8.14 21.23
CA TYR A 44 -18.20 -9.42 21.46
C TYR A 44 -17.24 -9.82 20.31
N ASN A 45 -17.64 -10.79 19.50
CA ASN A 45 -16.83 -11.39 18.44
C ASN A 45 -16.97 -10.74 17.06
N THR A 46 -17.82 -9.73 16.91
CA THR A 46 -18.01 -9.04 15.63
C THR A 46 -16.72 -8.35 15.17
N PRO A 47 -16.16 -8.73 14.02
CA PRO A 47 -14.92 -8.16 13.51
C PRO A 47 -15.11 -6.69 13.12
N LYS A 48 -14.12 -5.85 13.45
CA LYS A 48 -14.02 -4.47 12.95
C LYS A 48 -13.09 -4.45 11.74
N TYR A 49 -13.68 -4.35 10.54
CA TYR A 49 -12.93 -4.39 9.28
C TYR A 49 -12.26 -3.06 8.95
N ARG A 50 -11.06 -3.16 8.40
CA ARG A 50 -10.25 -2.01 7.98
C ARG A 50 -9.79 -2.20 6.55
N LEU A 51 -9.91 -1.16 5.74
CA LEU A 51 -9.28 -1.06 4.43
C LEU A 51 -7.88 -0.47 4.61
N ILE A 52 -6.87 -1.33 4.61
CA ILE A 52 -5.47 -0.97 4.70
C ILE A 52 -4.96 -0.61 3.31
N VAL A 53 -4.62 0.66 3.11
CA VAL A 53 -4.01 1.16 1.87
C VAL A 53 -2.56 1.51 2.14
N ARG A 54 -1.64 0.92 1.38
CA ARG A 54 -0.20 1.21 1.47
C ARG A 54 0.35 1.50 0.09
N LEU A 55 0.96 2.68 -0.02
CA LEU A 55 1.66 3.12 -1.22
C LEU A 55 3.14 2.78 -1.06
N SER A 56 3.69 2.03 -2.00
CA SER A 56 5.12 1.82 -2.14
C SER A 56 5.62 2.54 -3.40
N ASN A 57 6.93 2.50 -3.66
CA ASN A 57 7.51 3.20 -4.81
C ASN A 57 7.02 2.66 -6.17
N LYS A 58 6.68 1.38 -6.25
CA LYS A 58 6.33 0.70 -7.51
C LYS A 58 5.03 -0.09 -7.47
N ASP A 59 4.32 -0.08 -6.35
CA ASP A 59 3.11 -0.87 -6.15
C ASP A 59 2.16 -0.20 -5.15
N ILE A 60 0.86 -0.42 -5.34
CA ILE A 60 -0.21 -0.02 -4.43
C ILE A 60 -0.81 -1.29 -3.86
N THR A 61 -0.85 -1.39 -2.53
CA THR A 61 -1.43 -2.52 -1.82
C THR A 61 -2.70 -2.10 -1.10
N CYS A 62 -3.81 -2.77 -1.39
CA CYS A 62 -5.08 -2.60 -0.72
C CYS A 62 -5.48 -3.93 -0.06
N GLN A 63 -5.76 -3.92 1.24
CA GLN A 63 -6.10 -5.13 2.00
C GLN A 63 -7.28 -4.86 2.92
N ILE A 64 -8.20 -5.82 3.04
CA ILE A 64 -9.25 -5.80 4.06
C ILE A 64 -8.86 -6.74 5.19
N ALA A 65 -8.77 -6.20 6.39
CA ALA A 65 -8.30 -6.93 7.56
C ALA A 65 -9.07 -6.60 8.83
N TYR A 66 -9.16 -7.56 9.73
CA TYR A 66 -9.60 -7.36 11.12
C TYR A 66 -8.55 -7.92 12.09
N SER A 67 -8.55 -7.43 13.32
CA SER A 67 -7.56 -7.83 14.33
C SER A 67 -8.05 -9.01 15.18
N ARG A 68 -7.17 -9.96 15.45
CA ARG A 68 -7.30 -11.01 16.48
C ARG A 68 -6.09 -10.98 17.41
N ILE A 69 -6.12 -11.76 18.48
CA ILE A 69 -5.05 -11.80 19.51
C ILE A 69 -3.70 -12.22 18.89
N GLU A 70 -3.72 -13.24 18.03
CA GLU A 70 -2.52 -13.74 17.32
C GLU A 70 -1.95 -12.75 16.29
N GLY A 71 -2.79 -11.83 15.80
CA GLY A 71 -2.45 -10.95 14.70
C GLY A 71 -3.65 -10.58 13.82
N ASP A 72 -3.40 -9.75 12.81
CA ASP A 72 -4.42 -9.37 11.84
C ASP A 72 -4.69 -10.52 10.87
N LYS A 73 -5.96 -10.81 10.60
CA LYS A 73 -6.39 -11.77 9.57
C LYS A 73 -6.79 -10.98 8.33
N ILE A 74 -6.14 -11.24 7.20
CA ILE A 74 -6.45 -10.62 5.91
C ILE A 74 -7.58 -11.42 5.25
N VAL A 75 -8.67 -10.75 4.91
CA VAL A 75 -9.84 -11.36 4.26
C VAL A 75 -9.71 -11.37 2.75
N CYS A 76 -9.25 -10.23 2.22
CA CYS A 76 -9.09 -9.94 0.80
C CYS A 76 -7.90 -9.00 0.61
N ALA A 77 -7.21 -9.13 -0.52
CA ALA A 77 -6.13 -8.24 -0.93
C ALA A 77 -6.20 -8.01 -2.44
N ALA A 78 -5.78 -6.84 -2.89
CA ALA A 78 -5.45 -6.57 -4.29
C ALA A 78 -4.24 -5.65 -4.38
N TYR A 79 -3.58 -5.70 -5.53
CA TYR A 79 -2.31 -5.04 -5.77
C TYR A 79 -2.30 -4.38 -7.15
N SER A 80 -1.56 -3.29 -7.31
CA SER A 80 -1.52 -2.63 -8.62
C SER A 80 -0.73 -3.42 -9.65
N HIS A 81 0.20 -4.28 -9.24
CA HIS A 81 0.85 -5.24 -10.14
C HIS A 81 -0.09 -6.31 -10.72
N GLU A 82 -1.34 -6.42 -10.24
CA GLU A 82 -2.37 -7.26 -10.86
C GLU A 82 -3.11 -6.53 -12.01
N LEU A 83 -3.09 -5.19 -12.03
CA LEU A 83 -3.81 -4.36 -13.01
C LEU A 83 -3.45 -4.58 -14.47
N PRO A 84 -2.23 -5.03 -14.85
CA PRO A 84 -1.92 -5.38 -16.24
C PRO A 84 -2.85 -6.44 -16.82
N LYS A 85 -3.43 -7.33 -15.99
CA LYS A 85 -4.44 -8.32 -16.41
C LYS A 85 -5.75 -7.68 -16.84
N TYR A 86 -6.01 -6.45 -16.38
CA TYR A 86 -7.20 -5.65 -16.65
C TYR A 86 -6.93 -4.52 -17.67
N GLY A 87 -5.81 -4.58 -18.39
CA GLY A 87 -5.46 -3.62 -19.45
C GLY A 87 -4.53 -2.48 -19.04
N VAL A 88 -4.37 -2.20 -17.74
CA VAL A 88 -3.46 -1.13 -17.26
C VAL A 88 -2.04 -1.69 -17.13
N LYS A 89 -1.27 -1.65 -18.22
CA LYS A 89 0.08 -2.24 -18.29
C LYS A 89 1.16 -1.42 -17.57
N VAL A 90 1.02 -0.10 -17.50
CA VAL A 90 1.98 0.86 -16.92
C VAL A 90 1.26 1.88 -16.04
N GLY A 91 2.00 2.75 -15.34
CA GLY A 91 1.38 3.77 -14.48
C GLY A 91 0.81 3.24 -13.17
N LEU A 92 1.31 2.10 -12.67
CA LEU A 92 0.74 1.33 -11.55
C LEU A 92 0.77 2.04 -10.18
N THR A 93 1.23 3.28 -10.09
CA THR A 93 1.32 4.03 -8.84
C THR A 93 0.65 5.39 -8.88
N ASN A 94 -0.03 5.77 -9.97
CA ASN A 94 -0.75 7.05 -10.06
C ASN A 94 -2.11 6.99 -9.31
N TYR A 95 -2.88 8.08 -9.36
CA TYR A 95 -4.19 8.17 -8.71
C TYR A 95 -5.22 7.20 -9.34
N ALA A 96 -5.22 7.08 -10.67
CA ALA A 96 -6.10 6.19 -11.42
C ALA A 96 -5.87 4.70 -11.07
N ALA A 97 -4.61 4.28 -10.97
CA ALA A 97 -4.24 2.94 -10.50
C ALA A 97 -4.64 2.72 -9.04
N ALA A 98 -4.54 3.74 -8.18
CA ALA A 98 -5.03 3.64 -6.81
C ALA A 98 -6.54 3.37 -6.78
N TYR A 99 -7.31 4.13 -7.55
CA TYR A 99 -8.74 3.92 -7.74
C TYR A 99 -9.06 2.50 -8.23
N CYS A 100 -8.41 2.05 -9.30
CA CYS A 100 -8.57 0.69 -9.83
C CYS A 100 -8.28 -0.39 -8.78
N THR A 101 -7.20 -0.25 -7.99
CA THR A 101 -6.90 -1.22 -6.93
C THR A 101 -7.94 -1.23 -5.81
N GLY A 102 -8.50 -0.06 -5.47
CA GLY A 102 -9.60 0.04 -4.51
C GLY A 102 -10.85 -0.68 -5.00
N LEU A 103 -11.25 -0.39 -6.25
CA LEU A 103 -12.37 -1.03 -6.92
C LEU A 103 -12.20 -2.55 -6.98
N LEU A 104 -10.99 -3.02 -7.32
CA LEU A 104 -10.68 -4.45 -7.37
C LEU A 104 -10.83 -5.14 -6.01
N VAL A 105 -10.35 -4.54 -4.92
CA VAL A 105 -10.55 -5.11 -3.57
C VAL A 105 -12.02 -5.19 -3.20
N ALA A 106 -12.79 -4.14 -3.51
CA ALA A 106 -14.23 -4.07 -3.22
C ALA A 106 -15.01 -5.15 -3.96
N ARG A 107 -14.85 -5.25 -5.29
CA ARG A 107 -15.53 -6.27 -6.08
C ARG A 107 -15.13 -7.69 -5.67
N ARG A 108 -13.84 -7.91 -5.34
CA ARG A 108 -13.34 -9.21 -4.90
C ARG A 108 -13.89 -9.63 -3.53
N ILE A 109 -14.03 -8.71 -2.58
CA ILE A 109 -14.60 -9.06 -1.27
C ILE A 109 -16.11 -9.29 -1.36
N LEU A 110 -16.83 -8.47 -2.14
CA LEU A 110 -18.27 -8.64 -2.31
C LEU A 110 -18.60 -9.95 -3.01
N GLN A 111 -17.87 -10.31 -4.07
CA GLN A 111 -18.02 -11.62 -4.73
C GLN A 111 -17.74 -12.77 -3.76
N LYS A 112 -16.70 -12.65 -2.93
CA LYS A 112 -16.37 -13.66 -1.92
C LYS A 112 -17.44 -13.82 -0.83
N LEU A 113 -18.23 -12.77 -0.57
CA LEU A 113 -19.31 -12.77 0.42
C LEU A 113 -20.70 -12.98 -0.22
N GLY A 114 -20.81 -13.10 -1.55
CA GLY A 114 -22.09 -13.20 -2.26
C GLY A 114 -22.94 -11.93 -2.22
N LEU A 115 -22.30 -10.75 -2.13
CA LEU A 115 -22.95 -9.43 -2.02
C LEU A 115 -22.76 -8.55 -3.27
N ASP A 116 -22.14 -9.09 -4.30
CA ASP A 116 -21.71 -8.36 -5.50
C ASP A 116 -22.87 -7.91 -6.40
N SER A 117 -23.98 -8.66 -6.43
CA SER A 117 -25.21 -8.29 -7.13
C SER A 117 -26.02 -7.21 -6.38
N LEU A 118 -26.13 -7.34 -5.06
CA LEU A 118 -26.88 -6.42 -4.20
C LEU A 118 -26.22 -5.04 -4.13
N TYR A 119 -24.89 -5.01 -4.00
CA TYR A 119 -24.12 -3.78 -3.85
C TYR A 119 -23.20 -3.59 -5.06
N SER A 120 -23.77 -3.19 -6.19
CA SER A 120 -23.04 -2.88 -7.44
C SER A 120 -22.18 -1.62 -7.33
N GLY A 121 -22.55 -0.71 -6.43
CA GLY A 121 -21.87 0.58 -6.21
C GLY A 121 -22.19 1.60 -7.31
N CYS A 122 -21.28 2.53 -7.53
CA CYS A 122 -21.43 3.59 -8.53
C CYS A 122 -20.91 3.08 -9.89
N THR A 123 -21.82 2.59 -10.75
CA THR A 123 -21.47 1.99 -12.05
C THR A 123 -20.80 3.01 -12.98
N GLU A 124 -21.38 4.20 -13.05
CA GLU A 124 -20.89 5.35 -13.82
C GLU A 124 -20.02 6.26 -12.95
N VAL A 125 -18.74 6.39 -13.28
CA VAL A 125 -17.79 7.17 -12.47
C VAL A 125 -17.96 8.66 -12.75
N THR A 126 -18.74 9.33 -11.89
CA THR A 126 -18.98 10.79 -11.95
C THR A 126 -17.92 11.60 -11.21
N GLY A 127 -17.24 11.01 -10.24
CA GLY A 127 -16.28 11.72 -9.37
C GLY A 127 -16.93 12.44 -8.18
N ASP A 128 -18.26 12.41 -8.06
CA ASP A 128 -18.98 13.06 -6.96
C ASP A 128 -18.96 12.24 -5.66
N ALA A 129 -19.46 12.83 -4.58
CA ALA A 129 -19.78 12.13 -3.34
C ALA A 129 -20.74 10.97 -3.63
N TYR A 130 -20.40 9.80 -3.13
CA TYR A 130 -21.26 8.63 -3.22
C TYR A 130 -21.02 7.81 -1.96
N ASP A 131 -22.09 7.41 -1.30
CA ASP A 131 -22.06 6.54 -0.14
C ASP A 131 -23.03 5.38 -0.40
N VAL A 132 -22.59 4.17 -0.06
CA VAL A 132 -23.40 2.95 -0.25
C VAL A 132 -24.29 2.78 0.97
N GLU A 133 -25.59 2.95 0.77
CA GLU A 133 -26.60 2.67 1.80
C GLU A 133 -26.90 1.18 1.89
N SER A 134 -27.38 0.75 3.06
CA SER A 134 -27.87 -0.63 3.21
C SER A 134 -29.28 -0.74 2.64
N LEU A 135 -29.65 -1.92 2.17
CA LEU A 135 -31.01 -2.17 1.70
C LEU A 135 -31.90 -2.34 2.93
N ASP A 136 -33.17 -1.97 2.82
CA ASP A 136 -34.15 -2.17 3.90
C ASP A 136 -34.34 -3.66 4.19
N ASP A 137 -34.50 -4.45 3.12
CA ASP A 137 -34.67 -5.90 3.18
C ASP A 137 -33.42 -6.62 2.64
N GLY A 138 -32.50 -7.00 3.53
CA GLY A 138 -31.36 -7.84 3.17
C GLY A 138 -30.14 -7.69 4.07
N PRO A 139 -29.02 -8.39 3.74
CA PRO A 139 -27.76 -8.21 4.43
C PRO A 139 -27.24 -6.80 4.22
N GLY A 140 -26.88 -6.09 5.31
CA GLY A 140 -26.36 -4.73 5.21
C GLY A 140 -25.05 -4.61 4.43
N ALA A 141 -24.79 -3.42 3.91
CA ALA A 141 -23.59 -3.12 3.12
C ALA A 141 -22.30 -3.39 3.92
N PHE A 142 -21.26 -3.89 3.24
CA PHE A 142 -20.01 -4.24 3.90
C PHE A 142 -19.32 -2.99 4.44
N ARG A 143 -19.38 -2.80 5.76
CA ARG A 143 -18.79 -1.63 6.43
C ARG A 143 -17.33 -1.85 6.78
N CYS A 144 -16.46 -0.95 6.35
CA CYS A 144 -15.06 -0.94 6.77
C CYS A 144 -14.50 0.47 6.95
N PHE A 145 -13.36 0.57 7.63
CA PHE A 145 -12.73 1.86 7.97
C PHE A 145 -11.37 1.99 7.30
N LEU A 146 -11.09 3.16 6.71
CA LEU A 146 -9.81 3.42 6.05
C LEU A 146 -8.64 3.45 7.06
N ASP A 147 -7.62 2.62 6.84
CA ASP A 147 -6.34 2.63 7.56
C ASP A 147 -5.26 3.25 6.66
N VAL A 148 -4.97 4.54 6.89
CA VAL A 148 -3.94 5.30 6.16
C VAL A 148 -2.52 5.03 6.66
N GLY A 149 -2.37 4.34 7.80
CA GLY A 149 -1.07 4.11 8.42
C GLY A 149 -0.37 5.40 8.83
N LEU A 150 0.80 5.65 8.24
CA LEU A 150 1.63 6.85 8.48
C LEU A 150 1.56 7.85 7.32
N CYS A 151 0.73 7.58 6.30
CA CYS A 151 0.58 8.48 5.17
C CYS A 151 -0.02 9.82 5.63
N ARG A 152 0.57 10.93 5.18
CA ARG A 152 -0.01 12.25 5.39
C ARG A 152 -1.28 12.38 4.56
N THR A 153 -2.39 12.70 5.21
CA THR A 153 -3.72 12.80 4.61
C THR A 153 -3.98 14.20 4.06
N THR A 154 -3.16 14.64 3.10
CA THR A 154 -3.43 15.88 2.35
C THR A 154 -4.51 15.65 1.29
N THR A 155 -5.14 16.74 0.85
CA THR A 155 -6.09 16.72 -0.26
C THR A 155 -5.38 16.24 -1.54
N GLY A 156 -6.02 15.34 -2.29
CA GLY A 156 -5.45 14.73 -3.49
C GLY A 156 -4.51 13.53 -3.24
N ALA A 157 -4.31 13.10 -1.99
CA ALA A 157 -3.48 11.93 -1.73
C ALA A 157 -4.09 10.66 -2.34
N ARG A 158 -3.26 9.86 -3.02
CA ARG A 158 -3.65 8.61 -3.71
C ARG A 158 -4.33 7.58 -2.80
N VAL A 159 -4.09 7.64 -1.49
CA VAL A 159 -4.81 6.79 -0.50
C VAL A 159 -6.32 7.00 -0.58
N PHE A 160 -6.77 8.23 -0.86
CA PHE A 160 -8.19 8.54 -1.04
C PHE A 160 -8.72 8.10 -2.41
N GLY A 161 -7.88 8.02 -3.44
CA GLY A 161 -8.24 7.39 -4.72
C GLY A 161 -8.59 5.91 -4.53
N ALA A 162 -7.77 5.15 -3.79
CA ALA A 162 -8.08 3.77 -3.44
C ALA A 162 -9.32 3.64 -2.54
N MET A 163 -9.54 4.58 -1.62
CA MET A 163 -10.78 4.61 -0.84
C MET A 163 -12.01 4.85 -1.73
N LYS A 164 -11.95 5.85 -2.62
CA LYS A 164 -13.05 6.17 -3.54
C LYS A 164 -13.37 5.01 -4.47
N GLY A 165 -12.36 4.36 -5.04
CA GLY A 165 -12.56 3.16 -5.85
C GLY A 165 -13.22 2.02 -5.07
N ALA A 166 -12.87 1.87 -3.78
CA ALA A 166 -13.51 0.86 -2.93
C ALA A 166 -14.97 1.20 -2.60
N VAL A 167 -15.29 2.48 -2.40
CA VAL A 167 -16.65 2.98 -2.20
C VAL A 167 -17.50 2.79 -3.45
N ASP A 168 -17.01 3.24 -4.60
CA ASP A 168 -17.67 3.06 -5.91
C ASP A 168 -17.81 1.58 -6.30
N GLY A 169 -17.02 0.70 -5.68
CA GLY A 169 -17.13 -0.75 -5.84
C GLY A 169 -18.22 -1.41 -4.99
N GLY A 170 -18.86 -0.67 -4.08
CA GLY A 170 -19.96 -1.15 -3.23
C GLY A 170 -19.65 -1.28 -1.73
N LEU A 171 -18.50 -0.80 -1.25
CA LEU A 171 -18.20 -0.82 0.20
C LEU A 171 -18.72 0.42 0.91
N ASN A 172 -19.29 0.23 2.10
CA ASN A 172 -19.64 1.34 2.99
C ASN A 172 -18.39 1.76 3.78
N ILE A 173 -17.75 2.85 3.35
CA ILE A 173 -16.60 3.46 4.02
C ILE A 173 -16.97 4.89 4.40
N PRO A 174 -17.18 5.18 5.70
CA PRO A 174 -17.51 6.53 6.14
C PRO A 174 -16.39 7.52 5.78
N HIS A 175 -16.71 8.54 4.99
CA HIS A 175 -15.75 9.54 4.52
C HIS A 175 -16.42 10.91 4.29
N ASN A 176 -15.63 11.90 3.87
CA ASN A 176 -16.13 13.17 3.37
C ASN A 176 -15.32 13.57 2.12
N VAL A 177 -15.84 14.53 1.37
CA VAL A 177 -15.24 14.97 0.09
C VAL A 177 -13.98 15.82 0.21
N LYS A 178 -13.63 16.29 1.41
CA LYS A 178 -12.59 17.32 1.63
C LYS A 178 -11.19 16.91 1.21
N ARG A 179 -10.94 15.60 1.07
CA ARG A 179 -9.63 15.04 0.75
C ARG A 179 -9.49 14.57 -0.68
N PHE A 180 -10.56 14.66 -1.49
CA PHE A 180 -10.48 14.35 -2.91
C PHE A 180 -9.79 15.47 -3.70
N PRO A 181 -9.08 15.14 -4.80
CA PRO A 181 -8.69 16.14 -5.79
C PRO A 181 -9.91 16.94 -6.24
N GLY A 182 -9.75 18.25 -6.46
CA GLY A 182 -10.85 19.14 -6.85
C GLY A 182 -11.60 19.79 -5.69
N TYR A 183 -11.32 19.45 -4.43
CA TYR A 183 -11.89 20.16 -3.28
C TYR A 183 -11.14 21.48 -3.02
N SER A 184 -11.87 22.60 -2.96
CA SER A 184 -11.33 23.91 -2.58
C SER A 184 -11.64 24.22 -1.11
N ALA A 185 -10.62 24.63 -0.35
CA ALA A 185 -10.78 25.03 1.05
C ALA A 185 -11.46 26.40 1.19
N GLU A 186 -11.33 27.26 0.19
CA GLU A 186 -11.90 28.62 0.15
C GLU A 186 -13.41 28.56 -0.10
N SER A 187 -13.82 27.91 -1.19
CA SER A 187 -15.24 27.77 -1.53
C SER A 187 -15.94 26.67 -0.74
N LYS A 188 -15.19 25.76 -0.09
CA LYS A 188 -15.69 24.57 0.63
C LYS A 188 -16.51 23.62 -0.26
N THR A 189 -16.31 23.66 -1.56
CA THR A 189 -17.00 22.83 -2.56
C THR A 189 -16.04 21.85 -3.24
N LEU A 190 -16.57 20.70 -3.68
CA LEU A 190 -15.87 19.74 -4.52
C LEU A 190 -16.20 20.02 -5.98
N ASN A 191 -15.19 20.18 -6.83
CA ASN A 191 -15.35 20.07 -8.28
C ASN A 191 -15.24 18.59 -8.68
N ALA A 192 -16.39 17.96 -8.97
CA ALA A 192 -16.48 16.55 -9.32
C ALA A 192 -15.77 16.23 -10.65
N ASP A 193 -15.78 17.15 -11.63
CA ASP A 193 -15.12 16.97 -12.92
C ASP A 193 -13.60 16.84 -12.77
N VAL A 194 -13.00 17.67 -11.91
CA VAL A 194 -11.57 17.56 -11.59
C VAL A 194 -11.28 16.22 -10.91
N HIS A 195 -12.12 15.79 -9.98
CA HIS A 195 -11.94 14.49 -9.33
C HIS A 195 -12.03 13.34 -10.35
N ARG A 196 -13.04 13.38 -11.22
CA ARG A 196 -13.24 12.43 -12.33
C ARG A 196 -12.03 12.39 -13.27
N ALA A 197 -11.48 13.56 -13.64
CA ALA A 197 -10.27 13.68 -14.44
C ALA A 197 -9.06 13.00 -13.78
N HIS A 198 -8.93 13.07 -12.46
CA HIS A 198 -7.90 12.33 -11.73
C HIS A 198 -8.13 10.82 -11.72
N ILE A 199 -9.37 10.36 -11.61
CA ILE A 199 -9.73 8.94 -11.65
C ILE A 199 -9.39 8.33 -13.00
N PHE A 200 -9.63 9.05 -14.11
CA PHE A 200 -9.31 8.58 -15.46
C PHE A 200 -7.90 8.95 -15.95
N GLY A 201 -7.07 9.53 -15.08
CA GLY A 201 -5.67 9.80 -15.40
C GLY A 201 -5.43 10.97 -16.38
N GLN A 202 -6.41 11.84 -16.60
CA GLN A 202 -6.28 12.98 -17.51
C GLN A 202 -5.15 13.95 -17.10
N HIS A 203 -4.90 14.13 -15.79
CA HIS A 203 -3.74 14.88 -15.31
C HIS A 203 -2.39 14.30 -15.78
N VAL A 204 -2.30 12.96 -15.94
CA VAL A 204 -1.10 12.32 -16.51
C VAL A 204 -1.07 12.51 -18.02
N ALA A 205 -2.22 12.41 -18.71
CA ALA A 205 -2.33 12.69 -20.13
C ALA A 205 -1.89 14.12 -20.46
N ASN A 206 -2.35 15.11 -19.69
CA ASN A 206 -1.98 16.52 -19.86
C ASN A 206 -0.48 16.72 -19.63
N TYR A 207 0.10 16.05 -18.62
CA TYR A 207 1.55 16.10 -18.40
C TYR A 207 2.35 15.43 -19.51
N MET A 208 1.82 14.37 -20.14
CA MET A 208 2.40 13.78 -21.33
C MET A 208 2.42 14.78 -22.50
N LYS A 209 1.28 15.41 -22.79
CA LYS A 209 1.15 16.41 -23.87
C LYS A 209 2.08 17.61 -23.66
N MET A 210 2.06 18.17 -22.45
CA MET A 210 2.93 19.29 -22.06
C MET A 210 4.41 18.97 -22.28
N LEU A 211 4.88 17.80 -21.83
CA LEU A 211 6.28 17.41 -22.03
C LEU A 211 6.61 17.08 -23.49
N GLU A 212 5.67 16.51 -24.25
CA GLU A 212 5.88 16.23 -25.67
C GLU A 212 6.07 17.51 -26.49
N GLU A 213 5.37 18.59 -26.13
CA GLU A 213 5.48 19.91 -26.75
C GLU A 213 6.71 20.71 -26.28
N GLU A 214 6.98 20.72 -24.96
CA GLU A 214 8.03 21.56 -24.37
C GLU A 214 9.43 20.92 -24.37
N ASP A 215 9.53 19.62 -24.05
CA ASP A 215 10.81 18.91 -23.85
C ASP A 215 10.69 17.41 -24.17
N ASN A 216 10.95 17.08 -25.43
CA ASN A 216 10.91 15.71 -25.93
C ASN A 216 11.96 14.78 -25.25
N GLU A 217 13.08 15.32 -24.74
CA GLU A 217 14.06 14.50 -24.02
C GLU A 217 13.52 14.09 -22.65
N ALA A 218 12.96 15.05 -21.90
CA ALA A 218 12.27 14.76 -20.64
C ALA A 218 11.08 13.82 -20.84
N PHE A 219 10.32 13.98 -21.93
CA PHE A 219 9.22 13.08 -22.30
C PHE A 219 9.72 11.63 -22.46
N LYS A 220 10.76 11.41 -23.28
CA LYS A 220 11.36 10.08 -23.49
C LYS A 220 11.87 9.49 -22.19
N ARG A 221 12.50 10.28 -21.32
CA ARG A 221 12.98 9.82 -20.01
C ARG A 221 11.83 9.39 -19.09
N GLN A 222 10.82 10.25 -18.94
CA GLN A 222 9.72 10.06 -17.98
C GLN A 222 8.73 8.98 -18.43
N PHE A 223 8.42 8.95 -19.73
CA PHE A 223 7.37 8.11 -20.31
C PHE A 223 7.91 7.01 -21.25
N SER A 224 9.21 6.70 -21.19
CA SER A 224 9.87 5.62 -21.96
C SER A 224 9.04 4.33 -22.10
N LYS A 225 8.44 3.86 -20.99
CA LYS A 225 7.61 2.66 -21.00
C LYS A 225 6.27 2.82 -21.72
N TYR A 226 5.66 4.01 -21.67
CA TYR A 226 4.46 4.31 -22.44
C TYR A 226 4.76 4.29 -23.94
N ILE A 227 5.88 4.90 -24.34
CA ILE A 227 6.37 4.90 -25.73
C ILE A 227 6.62 3.46 -26.21
N SER A 228 7.31 2.65 -25.40
CA SER A 228 7.62 1.25 -25.75
C SER A 228 6.38 0.36 -25.96
N LEU A 229 5.24 0.76 -25.37
CA LEU A 229 3.97 0.04 -25.48
C LEU A 229 2.99 0.71 -26.45
N GLY A 230 3.39 1.81 -27.10
CA GLY A 230 2.55 2.56 -28.02
C GLY A 230 1.34 3.24 -27.35
N ILE A 231 1.41 3.57 -26.06
CA ILE A 231 0.30 4.20 -25.32
C ILE A 231 0.45 5.72 -25.41
N ARG A 232 -0.53 6.39 -26.04
CA ARG A 232 -0.58 7.85 -26.16
C ARG A 232 -1.39 8.48 -25.03
N ALA A 233 -1.29 9.80 -24.90
CA ALA A 233 -2.02 10.55 -23.88
C ALA A 233 -3.55 10.39 -24.01
N ASP A 234 -4.07 10.38 -25.23
CA ASP A 234 -5.51 10.29 -25.51
C ASP A 234 -6.10 8.90 -25.17
N ASP A 235 -5.28 7.85 -25.17
CA ASP A 235 -5.71 6.48 -24.92
C ASP A 235 -5.96 6.19 -23.42
N LEU A 236 -5.48 7.05 -22.52
CA LEU A 236 -5.47 6.77 -21.07
C LEU A 236 -6.88 6.66 -20.48
N GLU A 237 -7.79 7.56 -20.85
CA GLU A 237 -9.15 7.53 -20.30
C GLU A 237 -9.89 6.25 -20.71
N GLU A 238 -9.80 5.86 -21.98
CA GLU A 238 -10.42 4.63 -22.47
C GLU A 238 -9.81 3.39 -21.82
N THR A 239 -8.48 3.38 -21.61
CA THR A 239 -7.77 2.31 -20.92
C THR A 239 -8.33 2.09 -19.51
N TYR A 240 -8.51 3.16 -18.72
CA TYR A 240 -9.07 3.04 -17.37
C TYR A 240 -10.56 2.68 -17.38
N LYS A 241 -11.37 3.19 -18.32
CA LYS A 241 -12.77 2.77 -18.49
C LYS A 241 -12.89 1.26 -18.74
N LYS A 242 -12.09 0.72 -19.68
CA LYS A 242 -12.01 -0.72 -19.97
C LYS A 242 -11.53 -1.51 -18.76
N ALA A 243 -10.57 -0.98 -18.00
CA ALA A 243 -10.10 -1.62 -16.78
C ALA A 243 -11.19 -1.70 -15.70
N HIS A 244 -11.96 -0.63 -15.49
CA HIS A 244 -13.06 -0.63 -14.52
C HIS A 244 -14.13 -1.66 -14.90
N ALA A 245 -14.50 -1.74 -16.18
CA ALA A 245 -15.43 -2.76 -16.68
C ALA A 245 -14.89 -4.18 -16.48
N SER A 246 -13.62 -4.41 -16.85
CA SER A 246 -12.97 -5.73 -16.72
C SER A 246 -12.84 -6.18 -15.27
N ILE A 247 -12.54 -5.26 -14.34
CA ILE A 247 -12.49 -5.52 -12.90
C ILE A 247 -13.87 -5.93 -12.36
N ARG A 248 -14.93 -5.27 -12.82
CA ARG A 248 -16.31 -5.61 -12.42
C ARG A 248 -16.73 -6.98 -12.94
N ALA A 249 -16.29 -7.35 -14.15
CA ALA A 249 -16.61 -8.63 -14.76
C ALA A 249 -15.89 -9.82 -14.10
N ASP A 250 -14.56 -9.73 -13.87
CA ASP A 250 -13.78 -10.81 -13.24
C ASP A 250 -12.82 -10.27 -12.15
N PRO A 251 -13.31 -10.05 -10.91
CA PRO A 251 -12.46 -9.59 -9.82
C PRO A 251 -11.64 -10.71 -9.17
N ALA A 252 -11.73 -11.96 -9.63
CA ALA A 252 -11.16 -13.11 -8.95
C ALA A 252 -9.62 -13.09 -8.94
N HIS A 253 -9.03 -13.52 -7.82
CA HIS A 253 -7.57 -13.61 -7.70
C HIS A 253 -7.05 -14.92 -8.31
N LYS A 254 -6.27 -14.82 -9.38
CA LYS A 254 -5.59 -15.96 -10.02
C LYS A 254 -4.22 -16.17 -9.37
N LYS A 255 -4.10 -17.21 -8.52
CA LYS A 255 -2.84 -17.61 -7.88
C LYS A 255 -1.87 -18.15 -8.93
N ALA A 256 -0.60 -17.78 -8.82
CA ALA A 256 0.44 -18.37 -9.66
C ALA A 256 0.80 -19.80 -9.18
N ASP A 257 1.12 -20.66 -10.14
CA ASP A 257 1.53 -22.04 -9.86
C ASP A 257 2.85 -22.08 -9.10
N LYS A 258 2.91 -22.94 -8.08
CA LYS A 258 4.12 -23.14 -7.29
C LYS A 258 5.05 -24.09 -8.03
N LYS A 259 6.18 -23.57 -8.51
CA LYS A 259 7.25 -24.40 -9.08
C LYS A 259 8.01 -25.14 -7.96
N PRO A 260 8.44 -26.40 -8.17
CA PRO A 260 9.32 -27.08 -7.22
C PRO A 260 10.66 -26.33 -7.13
N VAL A 261 11.09 -26.01 -5.90
CA VAL A 261 12.31 -25.23 -5.65
C VAL A 261 13.32 -26.09 -4.90
N THR A 262 14.55 -26.17 -5.41
CA THR A 262 15.69 -26.74 -4.69
C THR A 262 16.11 -25.80 -3.57
N LYS A 263 16.15 -26.30 -2.33
CA LYS A 263 16.48 -25.47 -1.16
C LYS A 263 17.98 -25.19 -1.09
N LYS A 264 18.40 -24.05 -1.65
CA LYS A 264 19.76 -23.52 -1.50
C LYS A 264 19.84 -22.49 -0.37
N ARG A 265 20.93 -22.52 0.41
CA ARG A 265 21.20 -21.53 1.45
C ARG A 265 22.00 -20.37 0.86
N TRP A 266 21.43 -19.17 0.89
CA TRP A 266 22.07 -17.94 0.41
C TRP A 266 22.76 -17.14 1.53
N ASN A 267 22.38 -17.38 2.79
CA ASN A 267 22.89 -16.67 3.94
C ASN A 267 23.92 -17.49 4.71
N LYS A 268 24.95 -16.84 5.26
CA LYS A 268 25.97 -17.50 6.08
C LYS A 268 25.32 -18.28 7.25
N ALA A 269 25.88 -19.44 7.55
CA ALA A 269 25.52 -20.19 8.75
C ALA A 269 25.89 -19.43 10.02
N LYS A 270 25.00 -19.46 11.03
CA LYS A 270 25.34 -18.93 12.34
C LYS A 270 26.45 -19.82 12.91
N LEU A 271 27.60 -19.22 13.22
CA LEU A 271 28.72 -19.95 13.81
C LEU A 271 28.27 -20.65 15.09
N THR A 272 28.68 -21.91 15.24
CA THR A 272 28.49 -22.69 16.46
C THR A 272 29.33 -22.09 17.59
N LEU A 273 29.05 -22.52 18.83
CA LEU A 273 29.82 -22.05 19.99
C LEU A 273 31.29 -22.47 19.88
N GLU A 274 31.54 -23.71 19.47
CA GLU A 274 32.89 -24.27 19.29
C GLU A 274 33.68 -23.49 18.25
N GLN A 275 33.10 -23.26 17.06
CA GLN A 275 33.71 -22.47 16.01
C GLN A 275 34.08 -21.06 16.50
N ARG A 276 33.24 -20.44 17.35
CA ARG A 276 33.56 -19.12 17.93
C ARG A 276 34.72 -19.18 18.90
N LYS A 277 34.77 -20.20 19.77
CA LYS A 277 35.87 -20.38 20.73
C LYS A 277 37.18 -20.62 20.00
N GLN A 278 37.17 -21.51 19.01
CA GLN A 278 38.34 -21.81 18.19
C GLN A 278 38.84 -20.56 17.46
N ASN A 279 37.95 -19.82 16.78
CA ASN A 279 38.32 -18.57 16.12
C ASN A 279 38.95 -17.53 17.05
N VAL A 280 38.61 -17.52 18.34
CA VAL A 280 39.23 -16.62 19.33
C VAL A 280 40.62 -17.13 19.72
N ALA A 281 40.78 -18.45 19.93
CA ALA A 281 42.07 -19.06 20.22
C ALA A 281 43.06 -18.85 19.07
N ASP A 282 42.65 -19.15 17.84
CA ASP A 282 43.47 -19.01 16.64
C ASP A 282 43.94 -17.56 16.46
N LYS A 283 43.06 -16.59 16.69
CA LYS A 283 43.41 -15.16 16.61
C LYS A 283 44.42 -14.74 17.66
N LYS A 284 44.31 -15.25 18.90
CA LYS A 284 45.28 -14.96 19.96
C LYS A 284 46.65 -15.55 19.62
N ALA A 285 46.68 -16.81 19.17
CA ALA A 285 47.91 -17.48 18.77
C ALA A 285 48.60 -16.76 17.61
N ALA A 286 47.85 -16.40 16.57
CA ALA A 286 48.39 -15.67 15.42
C ALA A 286 48.95 -14.29 15.81
N TYR A 287 48.31 -13.59 16.75
CA TYR A 287 48.81 -12.29 17.23
C TYR A 287 50.11 -12.43 18.03
N LEU A 288 50.20 -13.44 18.90
CA LEU A 288 51.43 -13.72 19.65
C LEU A 288 52.60 -14.07 18.71
N ALA A 289 52.33 -14.91 17.71
CA ALA A 289 53.34 -15.26 16.70
C ALA A 289 53.81 -14.02 15.91
N LYS A 290 52.90 -13.09 15.59
CA LYS A 290 53.25 -11.83 14.92
C LYS A 290 54.16 -10.95 15.79
N LEU A 291 53.85 -10.82 17.08
CA LEU A 291 54.68 -10.05 18.01
C LEU A 291 56.08 -10.65 18.15
N GLN A 292 56.18 -11.98 18.23
CA GLN A 292 57.47 -12.67 18.29
C GLN A 292 58.31 -12.41 17.03
N ALA A 293 57.72 -12.51 15.85
CA ALA A 293 58.39 -12.21 14.60
C ALA A 293 58.82 -10.73 14.48
N GLU A 294 58.02 -9.78 14.99
CA GLU A 294 58.36 -8.36 15.04
C GLU A 294 59.49 -8.04 16.03
N THR A 295 59.68 -8.87 17.07
CA THR A 295 60.79 -8.71 18.02
C THR A 295 62.07 -9.40 17.58
N GLU A 296 61.98 -10.41 16.70
CA GLU A 296 63.12 -11.16 16.16
C GLU A 296 63.69 -10.54 14.87
N ALA A 297 62.94 -9.65 14.21
CA ALA A 297 63.34 -8.88 13.04
C ALA A 297 63.96 -7.52 13.42
#